data_AF-A0A373JCX6-F1
#
_entry.id   AF-A0A373JCX6-F1
#
_cell.length_a   1.000
_cell.length_b   1.000
_cell.length_c   1.000
_cell.angle_alpha   90.00
_cell.angle_beta   90.00
_cell.angle_gamma   90.00
#
_symmetry.space_group_name_H-M   'P 1'
#
loop_
_entity.id
_entity.type
_entity.pdbx_description
1 polymer ?
#
loop_
_entity_poly.entity_id
_entity_poly.type
_entity_poly.pdbx_seq_one_letter_code
_entity_poly.pdbx_strand_id
1 'polypeptide(L)'
;MAKNTHTFQNEIKHYNKIRNILRYLYLYDISSLDEFLEKKLINSTSSFYHTCLRIKNYINSEYLQEPKVIETASGKKFHLIYDPFRCPVNYLAETYQNCSYVIDDIIFYFCLMQTFIDADDKNPYEHFDYKLPADKIDSVEFNGNISVADLFTIIPNIYNSNLTILKKSNQLLPDFKYNDKLFTPPQIRARLTELTDIGILIKTNSSKEIRYHLSSDIFLNLTADELYDLQLMTQFFYNSTFLTIPGFYLSSTLEAYSNSIFLKEKVNFFYKQKNPVFFYKNHRLQTVIDDDVTWTILTAIHKKEVLQYSYKTQDSEELLFHSLPIKLVIDKQYGRQYFFGYSYDEKNFFMAKISSIIDIQIDKKFNVTRKYECFKLEQSDETPDTLDSLYTQTYKEQTKNIWNVALNDTTSIVTIHFSFPTENYKKWSNYLISTKRHGTITKLENGQIDFTVEVQDECELIPWIRSFGAYAVVDSETNPFLAQKLKFDWKEALKQYETI
;
A
#
# COMPACT_ATOMS: atom_id res chain seq x y z
N MET A 1 -26.21 6.30 -26.83
CA MET A 1 -24.91 6.83 -26.40
C MET A 1 -24.12 5.71 -25.75
N ALA A 2 -23.23 5.06 -26.50
CA ALA A 2 -22.31 4.07 -25.95
C ALA A 2 -21.29 4.83 -25.09
N LYS A 3 -21.44 4.81 -23.76
CA LYS A 3 -20.37 5.22 -22.86
C LYS A 3 -19.16 4.36 -23.19
N ASN A 4 -18.03 5.02 -23.37
CA ASN A 4 -16.75 4.44 -23.74
C ASN A 4 -16.31 3.43 -22.63
N THR A 5 -16.77 2.19 -22.72
CA THR A 5 -16.59 1.13 -21.71
C THR A 5 -15.12 0.77 -21.51
N HIS A 6 -14.29 0.96 -22.53
CA HIS A 6 -12.85 0.76 -22.46
C HIS A 6 -12.14 1.74 -21.50
N THR A 7 -12.58 3.01 -21.44
CA THR A 7 -12.01 3.97 -20.47
C THR A 7 -12.37 3.57 -19.05
N PHE A 8 -13.60 3.07 -18.84
CA PHE A 8 -14.07 2.59 -17.53
C PHE A 8 -13.39 1.29 -17.08
N GLN A 9 -13.05 0.38 -18.02
CA GLN A 9 -12.32 -0.86 -17.72
C GLN A 9 -10.88 -0.60 -17.27
N ASN A 10 -10.18 0.37 -17.88
CA ASN A 10 -8.84 0.75 -17.43
C ASN A 10 -8.85 1.51 -16.10
N GLU A 11 -9.90 2.33 -15.84
CA GLU A 11 -10.06 3.02 -14.55
C GLU A 11 -10.26 2.07 -13.36
N ILE A 12 -10.72 0.83 -13.58
CA ILE A 12 -10.88 -0.18 -12.51
C ILE A 12 -9.51 -0.57 -11.94
N LYS A 13 -8.46 -0.58 -12.76
CA LYS A 13 -7.10 -1.00 -12.35
C LYS A 13 -6.36 0.03 -11.48
N HIS A 14 -6.87 1.25 -11.36
CA HIS A 14 -6.24 2.32 -10.58
C HIS A 14 -6.94 2.53 -9.24
N TYR A 15 -6.24 2.24 -8.14
CA TYR A 15 -6.78 2.31 -6.79
C TYR A 15 -6.99 3.74 -6.26
N ASN A 16 -6.40 4.76 -6.91
CA ASN A 16 -6.43 6.17 -6.50
C ASN A 16 -7.82 6.71 -6.09
N LYS A 17 -8.88 6.38 -6.85
CA LYS A 17 -10.24 6.88 -6.56
C LYS A 17 -10.78 6.28 -5.25
N ILE A 18 -10.58 4.98 -5.04
CA ILE A 18 -10.94 4.29 -3.79
C ILE A 18 -10.09 4.84 -2.65
N ARG A 19 -8.77 4.94 -2.88
CA ARG A 19 -7.78 5.47 -1.94
C ARG A 19 -8.17 6.85 -1.41
N ASN A 20 -8.48 7.79 -2.28
CA ASN A 20 -8.81 9.17 -1.90
C ASN A 20 -10.07 9.24 -1.02
N ILE A 21 -11.09 8.45 -1.33
CA ILE A 21 -12.32 8.38 -0.52
C ILE A 21 -12.03 7.76 0.85
N LEU A 22 -11.38 6.59 0.88
CA LEU A 22 -11.08 5.88 2.13
C LEU A 22 -10.16 6.68 3.04
N ARG A 23 -9.12 7.33 2.50
CA ARG A 23 -8.22 8.22 3.27
C ARG A 23 -9.00 9.34 3.96
N TYR A 24 -9.88 10.00 3.21
CA TYR A 24 -10.63 11.14 3.75
C TYR A 24 -11.63 10.69 4.81
N LEU A 25 -12.41 9.63 4.55
CA LEU A 25 -13.34 9.07 5.53
C LEU A 25 -12.62 8.55 6.77
N TYR A 26 -11.44 7.95 6.64
CA TYR A 26 -10.65 7.50 7.79
C TYR A 26 -10.13 8.66 8.64
N LEU A 27 -9.84 9.83 8.05
CA LEU A 27 -9.32 10.99 8.77
C LEU A 27 -10.41 11.79 9.49
N TYR A 28 -11.60 11.87 8.91
CA TYR A 28 -12.68 12.73 9.39
C TYR A 28 -13.89 11.98 9.95
N ASP A 29 -13.85 10.64 9.92
CA ASP A 29 -14.91 9.68 10.25
C ASP A 29 -16.17 9.82 9.37
N ILE A 30 -16.75 11.01 9.30
CA ILE A 30 -17.99 11.32 8.58
C ILE A 30 -17.75 12.49 7.63
N SER A 31 -18.22 12.36 6.39
CA SER A 31 -18.13 13.45 5.40
C SER A 31 -19.34 13.50 4.48
N SER A 32 -19.68 14.71 4.02
CA SER A 32 -20.74 14.94 3.05
C SER A 32 -20.21 14.84 1.61
N LEU A 33 -21.10 14.54 0.65
CA LEU A 33 -20.75 14.56 -0.78
C LEU A 33 -20.16 15.92 -1.21
N ASP A 34 -20.69 17.01 -0.67
CA ASP A 34 -20.28 18.38 -1.02
C ASP A 34 -18.83 18.63 -0.58
N GLU A 35 -18.43 18.17 0.61
CA GLU A 35 -17.03 18.25 1.08
C GLU A 35 -16.06 17.52 0.15
N PHE A 36 -16.44 16.34 -0.37
CA PHE A 36 -15.60 15.61 -1.32
C PHE A 36 -15.41 16.38 -2.64
N LEU A 37 -16.45 17.07 -3.12
CA LEU A 37 -16.40 17.91 -4.31
C LEU A 37 -15.57 19.17 -4.07
N GLU A 38 -15.78 19.87 -2.96
CA GLU A 38 -15.03 21.06 -2.56
C GLU A 38 -13.54 20.79 -2.42
N LYS A 39 -13.18 19.65 -1.83
CA LYS A 39 -11.78 19.22 -1.67
C LYS A 39 -11.18 18.61 -2.94
N LYS A 40 -11.91 18.62 -4.06
CA LYS A 40 -11.51 18.06 -5.36
C LYS A 40 -11.04 16.59 -5.26
N LEU A 41 -11.61 15.83 -4.31
CA LEU A 41 -11.26 14.42 -4.13
C LEU A 41 -11.99 13.52 -5.15
N ILE A 42 -13.03 14.07 -5.79
CA ILE A 42 -13.84 13.42 -6.81
C ILE A 42 -14.17 14.38 -7.95
N ASN A 43 -14.25 13.83 -9.16
CA ASN A 43 -14.51 14.62 -10.37
C ASN A 43 -16.01 14.78 -10.67
N SER A 44 -16.84 13.85 -10.19
CA SER A 44 -18.30 13.92 -10.36
C SER A 44 -19.05 13.08 -9.33
N THR A 45 -20.28 13.49 -9.05
CA THR A 45 -21.21 12.77 -8.17
C THR A 45 -21.45 11.33 -8.62
N SER A 46 -21.63 11.09 -9.93
CA SER A 46 -21.84 9.75 -10.47
C SER A 46 -20.62 8.84 -10.26
N SER A 47 -19.40 9.36 -10.51
CA SER A 47 -18.17 8.61 -10.27
C SER A 47 -18.01 8.26 -8.79
N PHE A 48 -18.38 9.16 -7.89
CA PHE A 48 -18.32 8.91 -6.45
C PHE A 48 -19.26 7.79 -6.03
N TYR A 49 -20.54 7.83 -6.40
CA TYR A 49 -21.48 6.75 -6.05
C TYR A 49 -21.05 5.38 -6.62
N HIS A 50 -20.54 5.33 -7.86
CA HIS A 50 -19.98 4.10 -8.41
C HIS A 50 -18.78 3.59 -7.58
N THR A 51 -17.93 4.49 -7.11
CA THR A 51 -16.77 4.12 -6.27
C THR A 51 -17.22 3.65 -4.89
N CYS A 52 -18.21 4.29 -4.28
CA CYS A 52 -18.80 3.84 -3.01
C CYS A 52 -19.44 2.46 -3.13
N LEU A 53 -20.16 2.18 -4.23
CA LEU A 53 -20.71 0.84 -4.49
C LEU A 53 -19.60 -0.22 -4.59
N ARG A 54 -18.49 0.10 -5.27
CA ARG A 54 -17.30 -0.77 -5.34
C ARG A 54 -16.71 -1.04 -3.96
N ILE A 55 -16.55 0.01 -3.14
CA ILE A 55 -16.05 -0.15 -1.77
C ILE A 55 -17.00 -1.07 -0.97
N LYS A 56 -18.32 -0.88 -1.07
CA LYS A 56 -19.33 -1.69 -0.38
C LYS A 56 -19.39 -3.16 -0.80
N ASN A 57 -18.85 -3.52 -1.97
CA ASN A 57 -18.77 -4.91 -2.39
C ASN A 57 -17.74 -5.71 -1.59
N TYR A 58 -16.73 -5.04 -1.00
CA TYR A 58 -15.62 -5.68 -0.30
C TYR A 58 -15.49 -5.24 1.16
N ILE A 59 -15.99 -4.05 1.52
CA ILE A 59 -16.14 -3.66 2.92
C ILE A 59 -17.54 -4.03 3.37
N ASN A 60 -17.66 -4.82 4.44
CA ASN A 60 -18.97 -5.13 5.03
C ASN A 60 -19.73 -3.81 5.31
N SER A 61 -20.99 -3.76 4.88
CA SER A 61 -21.91 -2.63 5.03
C SER A 61 -22.02 -2.06 6.46
N GLU A 62 -21.66 -2.85 7.47
CA GLU A 62 -21.58 -2.39 8.87
C GLU A 62 -20.47 -1.35 9.11
N TYR A 63 -19.40 -1.37 8.31
CA TYR A 63 -18.24 -0.49 8.44
C TYR A 63 -18.29 0.73 7.52
N LEU A 64 -18.91 0.63 6.33
CA LEU A 64 -19.18 1.81 5.49
C LEU A 64 -20.68 2.12 5.49
N GLN A 65 -21.09 2.96 6.45
CA GLN A 65 -22.48 3.31 6.66
C GLN A 65 -22.85 4.57 5.88
N GLU A 66 -24.07 4.56 5.35
CA GLU A 66 -24.79 5.77 4.98
C GLU A 66 -25.73 6.08 6.15
N PRO A 67 -25.28 6.81 7.18
CA PRO A 67 -26.15 7.15 8.31
C PRO A 67 -27.41 7.82 7.77
N LYS A 68 -28.59 7.28 8.14
CA LYS A 68 -29.87 7.90 7.80
C LYS A 68 -29.88 9.29 8.41
N VAL A 69 -29.84 10.32 7.58
CA VAL A 69 -29.92 11.71 8.02
C VAL A 69 -31.27 11.91 8.71
N ILE A 70 -31.24 12.19 10.01
CA ILE A 70 -32.34 12.89 10.68
C ILE A 70 -32.24 14.32 10.16
N GLU A 71 -33.29 14.74 9.45
CA GLU A 71 -33.47 16.01 8.74
C GLU A 71 -32.56 17.16 9.23
N THR A 72 -31.46 17.39 8.51
CA THR A 72 -30.72 18.67 8.55
C THR A 72 -30.22 18.99 7.15
N ALA A 73 -30.08 20.29 6.85
CA ALA A 73 -29.87 20.86 5.51
C ALA A 73 -28.58 20.44 4.77
N SER A 74 -27.71 19.64 5.38
CA SER A 74 -26.51 19.07 4.74
C SER A 74 -26.85 17.70 4.14
N GLY A 75 -26.57 17.47 2.86
CA GLY A 75 -26.96 16.28 2.10
C GLY A 75 -26.47 14.92 2.64
N LYS A 76 -26.53 13.88 1.79
CA LYS A 76 -26.13 12.50 2.18
C LYS A 76 -24.70 12.47 2.72
N LYS A 77 -24.54 11.90 3.92
CA LYS A 77 -23.26 11.70 4.60
C LYS A 77 -22.81 10.24 4.51
N PHE A 78 -21.49 10.05 4.51
CA PHE A 78 -20.84 8.75 4.47
C PHE A 78 -19.95 8.62 5.71
N HIS A 79 -20.02 7.47 6.38
CA HIS A 79 -19.30 7.20 7.61
C HIS A 79 -18.49 5.91 7.45
N LEU A 80 -17.17 6.01 7.63
CA LEU A 80 -16.32 4.82 7.75
C LEU A 80 -16.09 4.53 9.24
N ILE A 81 -16.81 3.55 9.75
CA ILE A 81 -16.63 3.03 11.11
C ILE A 81 -15.50 2.02 11.05
N TYR A 82 -14.31 2.42 11.48
CA TYR A 82 -13.17 1.53 11.58
C TYR A 82 -12.49 1.68 12.95
N ASP A 83 -12.88 0.82 13.89
CA ASP A 83 -12.25 0.73 15.21
C ASP A 83 -11.36 -0.52 15.26
N PRO A 84 -10.02 -0.36 15.18
CA PRO A 84 -9.10 -1.49 15.17
C PRO A 84 -9.11 -2.28 16.50
N PHE A 85 -9.63 -1.71 17.59
CA PHE A 85 -9.79 -2.41 18.87
C PHE A 85 -11.07 -3.24 18.93
N ARG A 86 -12.08 -2.92 18.11
CA ARG A 86 -13.32 -3.72 17.98
C ARG A 86 -13.22 -4.73 16.84
N CYS A 87 -12.53 -4.35 15.78
CA CYS A 87 -12.35 -5.16 14.60
C CYS A 87 -10.87 -5.19 14.19
N PRO A 88 -10.15 -6.27 14.54
CA PRO A 88 -8.75 -6.38 14.21
C PRO A 88 -8.50 -6.81 12.75
N VAL A 89 -9.57 -6.94 11.96
CA VAL A 89 -9.51 -7.29 10.54
C VAL A 89 -9.19 -6.06 9.71
N ASN A 90 -8.23 -6.21 8.80
CA ASN A 90 -7.96 -5.16 7.83
C ASN A 90 -8.87 -5.27 6.60
N TYR A 91 -10.16 -4.94 6.73
CA TYR A 91 -11.08 -4.93 5.59
C TYR A 91 -10.70 -3.93 4.49
N LEU A 92 -9.86 -2.95 4.80
CA LEU A 92 -9.35 -2.02 3.80
C LEU A 92 -8.48 -2.76 2.77
N ALA A 93 -7.79 -3.83 3.17
CA ALA A 93 -7.01 -4.68 2.26
C ALA A 93 -7.89 -5.33 1.17
N GLU A 94 -9.12 -5.74 1.51
CA GLU A 94 -10.05 -6.35 0.56
C GLU A 94 -10.44 -5.39 -0.56
N THR A 95 -10.39 -4.07 -0.33
CA THR A 95 -10.74 -3.10 -1.37
C THR A 95 -9.79 -3.10 -2.56
N TYR A 96 -8.58 -3.63 -2.42
CA TYR A 96 -7.65 -3.84 -3.55
C TYR A 96 -8.16 -4.90 -4.54
N GLN A 97 -9.07 -5.79 -4.11
CA GLN A 97 -9.73 -6.74 -5.01
C GLN A 97 -10.56 -6.03 -6.09
N ASN A 98 -11.03 -4.79 -5.83
CA ASN A 98 -11.67 -3.95 -6.84
C ASN A 98 -10.75 -3.64 -8.03
N CYS A 99 -9.44 -3.68 -7.84
CA CYS A 99 -8.45 -3.37 -8.87
C CYS A 99 -7.89 -4.62 -9.55
N SER A 100 -8.37 -5.82 -9.18
CA SER A 100 -7.74 -7.07 -9.59
C SER A 100 -8.08 -7.47 -11.04
N TYR A 101 -9.37 -7.48 -11.43
CA TYR A 101 -9.75 -8.03 -12.73
C TYR A 101 -10.92 -7.31 -13.39
N VAL A 102 -10.84 -7.15 -14.72
CA VAL A 102 -11.99 -6.89 -15.59
C VAL A 102 -12.54 -8.20 -16.14
N ILE A 103 -13.74 -8.17 -16.73
CA ILE A 103 -14.41 -9.35 -17.30
C ILE A 103 -13.50 -10.07 -18.30
N ASP A 104 -12.78 -9.31 -19.13
CA ASP A 104 -11.83 -9.82 -20.11
C ASP A 104 -10.71 -10.65 -19.45
N ASP A 105 -10.24 -10.25 -18.27
CA ASP A 105 -9.23 -11.00 -17.51
C ASP A 105 -9.80 -12.34 -17.03
N ILE A 106 -11.04 -12.35 -16.54
CA ILE A 106 -11.73 -13.57 -16.07
C ILE A 106 -11.91 -14.56 -17.22
N ILE A 107 -12.35 -14.07 -18.38
CA ILE A 107 -12.53 -14.91 -19.58
C ILE A 107 -11.19 -15.49 -20.02
N PHE A 108 -10.15 -14.65 -20.08
CA PHE A 108 -8.82 -15.10 -20.49
C PHE A 108 -8.27 -16.15 -19.52
N TYR A 109 -8.40 -15.91 -18.22
CA TYR A 109 -7.99 -16.86 -17.18
C TYR A 109 -8.74 -18.19 -17.31
N PHE A 110 -10.07 -18.16 -17.48
CA PHE A 110 -10.87 -19.37 -17.70
C PHE A 110 -10.33 -20.19 -18.89
N CYS A 111 -10.12 -19.55 -20.04
CA CYS A 111 -9.63 -20.25 -21.23
C CYS A 111 -8.21 -20.82 -21.03
N LEU A 112 -7.32 -20.07 -20.38
CA LEU A 112 -5.96 -20.53 -20.09
C LEU A 112 -5.94 -21.71 -19.13
N MET A 113 -6.76 -21.68 -18.06
CA MET A 113 -6.83 -22.79 -17.11
C MET A 113 -7.30 -24.06 -17.80
N GLN A 114 -8.30 -23.99 -18.69
CA GLN A 114 -8.73 -25.11 -19.52
C GLN A 114 -7.68 -25.55 -20.57
N THR A 115 -6.74 -24.66 -20.91
CA THR A 115 -5.64 -24.97 -21.84
C THR A 115 -4.51 -25.70 -21.14
N PHE A 116 -4.18 -25.29 -19.93
CA PHE A 116 -2.99 -25.76 -19.19
C PHE A 116 -3.30 -26.67 -18.00
N ILE A 117 -4.56 -27.02 -17.75
CA ILE A 117 -4.93 -28.02 -16.75
C ILE A 117 -5.65 -29.15 -17.49
N ASP A 118 -5.14 -30.36 -17.32
CA ASP A 118 -5.82 -31.56 -17.79
C ASP A 118 -7.11 -31.75 -16.98
N ALA A 119 -8.23 -31.95 -17.66
CA ALA A 119 -9.51 -32.21 -17.02
C ALA A 119 -9.49 -33.52 -16.20
N ASP A 120 -8.59 -34.45 -16.56
CA ASP A 120 -8.51 -35.80 -15.98
C ASP A 120 -7.41 -35.93 -14.89
N ASP A 121 -6.49 -34.97 -14.74
CA ASP A 121 -5.31 -35.07 -13.83
C ASP A 121 -5.63 -34.71 -12.36
N LYS A 122 -6.75 -35.26 -11.87
CA LYS A 122 -7.48 -34.97 -10.61
C LYS A 122 -8.40 -33.78 -10.75
N ASN A 123 -9.70 -34.06 -10.80
CA ASN A 123 -10.74 -33.04 -10.71
C ASN A 123 -10.56 -32.26 -9.38
N PRO A 124 -10.13 -30.99 -9.40
CA PRO A 124 -9.95 -30.20 -8.17
C PRO A 124 -11.30 -29.90 -7.49
N TYR A 125 -12.40 -30.23 -8.16
CA TYR A 125 -13.78 -30.16 -7.67
C TYR A 125 -14.40 -31.51 -7.39
N GLU A 126 -13.63 -32.61 -7.32
CA GLU A 126 -14.16 -33.94 -6.93
C GLU A 126 -14.86 -33.88 -5.56
N HIS A 127 -14.45 -32.93 -4.71
CA HIS A 127 -15.05 -32.65 -3.41
C HIS A 127 -16.27 -31.72 -3.44
N PHE A 128 -16.58 -31.08 -4.57
CA PHE A 128 -17.83 -30.36 -4.76
C PHE A 128 -18.87 -31.32 -5.34
N ASP A 129 -20.05 -31.39 -4.71
CA ASP A 129 -21.19 -32.23 -5.12
C ASP A 129 -21.88 -31.68 -6.39
N TYR A 130 -21.09 -31.14 -7.32
CA TYR A 130 -21.51 -30.53 -8.57
C TYR A 130 -21.06 -31.41 -9.72
N LYS A 131 -21.98 -32.21 -10.26
CA LYS A 131 -21.75 -32.97 -11.48
C LYS A 131 -21.65 -32.00 -12.66
N LEU A 132 -20.45 -31.87 -13.25
CA LEU A 132 -20.26 -31.24 -14.54
C LEU A 132 -21.26 -31.86 -15.55
N PRO A 133 -22.00 -31.05 -16.33
CA PRO A 133 -22.80 -31.56 -17.43
C PRO A 133 -21.92 -32.42 -18.34
N ALA A 134 -22.34 -33.66 -18.61
CA ALA A 134 -21.59 -34.68 -19.33
C ALA A 134 -21.50 -34.41 -20.85
N ASP A 135 -21.20 -33.17 -21.23
CA ASP A 135 -20.87 -32.84 -22.60
C ASP A 135 -19.36 -33.07 -22.75
N LYS A 136 -19.01 -34.12 -23.49
CA LYS A 136 -17.64 -34.43 -23.90
C LYS A 136 -17.06 -33.22 -24.62
N ILE A 137 -16.22 -32.46 -23.93
CA ILE A 137 -15.24 -31.60 -24.60
C ILE A 137 -14.22 -32.58 -25.18
N ASP A 138 -14.05 -32.59 -26.51
CA ASP A 138 -13.04 -33.41 -27.15
C ASP A 138 -11.69 -33.17 -26.47
N SER A 139 -11.12 -34.25 -25.93
CA SER A 139 -9.86 -34.25 -25.18
C SER A 139 -8.75 -33.71 -26.07
N VAL A 140 -8.36 -32.45 -25.86
CA VAL A 140 -7.14 -31.88 -26.42
C VAL A 140 -5.98 -32.60 -25.75
N GLU A 141 -5.10 -33.25 -26.53
CA GLU A 141 -3.92 -33.93 -25.99
C GLU A 141 -3.11 -32.97 -25.11
N PHE A 142 -3.05 -33.30 -23.81
CA PHE A 142 -2.42 -32.47 -22.81
C PHE A 142 -0.90 -32.68 -22.83
N ASN A 143 -0.21 -31.89 -23.64
CA ASN A 143 1.21 -31.64 -23.43
C ASN A 143 1.30 -30.37 -22.59
N GLY A 144 1.57 -30.50 -21.29
CA GLY A 144 1.66 -29.37 -20.36
C GLY A 144 2.61 -28.23 -20.77
N ASN A 145 3.35 -28.37 -21.87
CA ASN A 145 4.11 -27.32 -22.53
C ASN A 145 3.61 -27.06 -23.97
N ILE A 146 2.95 -25.91 -24.19
CA ILE A 146 2.17 -25.60 -25.41
C ILE A 146 2.85 -24.49 -26.20
N SER A 147 2.88 -24.61 -27.53
CA SER A 147 3.47 -23.58 -28.40
C SER A 147 2.61 -22.32 -28.49
N VAL A 148 3.23 -21.16 -28.75
CA VAL A 148 2.47 -19.92 -28.97
C VAL A 148 1.55 -20.03 -30.19
N ALA A 149 1.94 -20.79 -31.22
CA ALA A 149 1.13 -20.99 -32.41
C ALA A 149 -0.16 -21.76 -32.09
N ASP A 150 -0.04 -22.82 -31.29
CA ASP A 150 -1.18 -23.63 -30.86
C ASP A 150 -2.11 -22.83 -29.94
N LEU A 151 -1.55 -22.00 -29.03
CA LEU A 151 -2.34 -21.13 -28.15
C LEU A 151 -3.24 -20.15 -28.92
N PHE A 152 -2.84 -19.70 -30.12
CA PHE A 152 -3.70 -18.85 -30.97
C PHE A 152 -4.92 -19.58 -31.51
N THR A 153 -4.93 -20.91 -31.47
CA THR A 153 -6.03 -21.74 -31.96
C THR A 153 -6.82 -22.34 -30.80
N ILE A 154 -6.13 -22.86 -29.77
CA ILE A 154 -6.73 -23.51 -28.61
C ILE A 154 -7.61 -22.52 -27.80
N ILE A 155 -7.08 -21.33 -27.48
CA ILE A 155 -7.79 -20.37 -26.61
C ILE A 155 -9.12 -19.91 -27.25
N PRO A 156 -9.17 -19.46 -28.52
CA PRO A 156 -10.45 -19.13 -29.16
C PRO A 156 -11.42 -20.32 -29.23
N ASN A 157 -10.92 -21.53 -29.48
CA ASN A 157 -11.76 -22.72 -29.55
C ASN A 157 -12.42 -23.04 -28.21
N ILE A 158 -11.64 -23.02 -27.11
CA ILE A 158 -12.16 -23.22 -25.75
C ILE A 158 -13.25 -22.19 -25.43
N TYR A 159 -13.01 -20.92 -25.75
CA TYR A 159 -14.00 -19.87 -25.54
C TYR A 159 -15.30 -20.12 -26.31
N ASN A 160 -15.20 -20.42 -27.61
CA ASN A 160 -16.35 -20.66 -28.47
C ASN A 160 -17.17 -21.88 -28.01
N SER A 161 -16.50 -22.96 -27.60
CA SER A 161 -17.15 -24.17 -27.08
C SER A 161 -17.88 -23.92 -25.75
N ASN A 162 -17.39 -22.99 -24.92
CA ASN A 162 -17.96 -22.69 -23.60
C ASN A 162 -18.89 -21.47 -23.59
N LEU A 163 -19.19 -20.89 -24.75
CA LEU A 163 -19.92 -19.61 -24.85
C LEU A 163 -21.28 -19.64 -24.13
N THR A 164 -22.01 -20.76 -24.23
CA THR A 164 -23.33 -20.91 -23.59
C THR A 164 -23.22 -20.92 -22.06
N ILE A 165 -22.19 -21.56 -21.51
CA ILE A 165 -21.93 -21.62 -20.06
C ILE A 165 -21.48 -20.25 -19.57
N LEU A 166 -20.56 -19.60 -20.29
CA LEU A 166 -20.07 -18.26 -19.96
C LEU A 166 -21.22 -17.23 -19.97
N LYS A 167 -22.15 -17.31 -20.93
CA LYS A 167 -23.38 -16.49 -20.99
C LYS A 167 -24.32 -16.70 -19.81
N LYS A 168 -24.39 -17.94 -19.28
CA LYS A 168 -25.24 -18.26 -18.12
C LYS A 168 -24.59 -17.85 -16.80
N SER A 169 -23.26 -17.94 -16.68
CA SER A 169 -22.54 -17.70 -15.41
C SER A 169 -22.61 -16.25 -14.93
N ASN A 170 -22.88 -15.30 -15.83
CA ASN A 170 -23.21 -13.92 -15.47
C ASN A 170 -23.82 -13.18 -16.69
N GLN A 171 -24.70 -12.21 -16.45
CA GLN A 171 -25.28 -11.30 -17.46
C GLN A 171 -24.25 -10.35 -18.14
N LEU A 172 -22.96 -10.73 -18.16
CA LEU A 172 -21.81 -9.84 -18.32
C LEU A 172 -21.13 -9.88 -19.69
N LEU A 173 -21.59 -10.68 -20.65
CA LEU A 173 -20.87 -10.76 -21.93
C LEU A 173 -21.25 -9.60 -22.87
N PRO A 174 -20.27 -8.83 -23.37
CA PRO A 174 -20.51 -7.86 -24.43
C PRO A 174 -20.92 -8.55 -25.74
N ASP A 175 -21.63 -7.79 -26.57
CA ASP A 175 -22.24 -8.19 -27.84
C ASP A 175 -21.25 -8.90 -28.79
N PHE A 176 -21.74 -9.78 -29.67
CA PHE A 176 -20.93 -10.72 -30.50
C PHE A 176 -19.74 -10.08 -31.27
N LYS A 177 -19.78 -8.77 -31.56
CA LYS A 177 -18.68 -8.02 -32.19
C LYS A 177 -17.45 -7.79 -31.31
N TYR A 178 -17.53 -8.03 -30.00
CA TYR A 178 -16.42 -7.87 -29.06
C TYR A 178 -15.49 -9.11 -29.03
N ASN A 179 -16.01 -10.27 -29.47
CA ASN A 179 -15.33 -11.58 -29.44
C ASN A 179 -14.05 -11.63 -30.29
N ASP A 180 -14.13 -11.18 -31.55
CA ASP A 180 -13.00 -11.23 -32.50
C ASP A 180 -11.82 -10.34 -32.08
N LYS A 181 -12.07 -9.42 -31.13
CA LYS A 181 -11.03 -8.50 -30.64
C LYS A 181 -10.25 -9.09 -29.47
N LEU A 182 -10.87 -9.91 -28.61
CA LEU A 182 -10.28 -10.36 -27.35
C LEU A 182 -9.13 -11.36 -27.52
N PHE A 183 -9.25 -12.24 -28.52
CA PHE A 183 -8.29 -13.33 -28.75
C PHE A 183 -7.43 -13.10 -30.00
N THR A 184 -7.16 -11.83 -30.33
CA THR A 184 -6.20 -11.52 -31.40
C THR A 184 -4.79 -11.94 -31.00
N PRO A 185 -3.92 -12.36 -31.95
CA PRO A 185 -2.56 -12.75 -31.62
C PRO A 185 -1.76 -11.72 -30.79
N PRO A 186 -1.88 -10.38 -31.04
CA PRO A 186 -1.24 -9.39 -30.19
C PRO A 186 -1.75 -9.40 -28.74
N GLN A 187 -3.06 -9.56 -28.51
CA GLN A 187 -3.63 -9.59 -27.16
C GLN A 187 -3.25 -10.86 -26.41
N ILE A 188 -3.31 -12.01 -27.07
CA ILE A 188 -2.84 -13.27 -26.48
C ILE A 188 -1.35 -13.16 -26.09
N ARG A 189 -0.49 -12.65 -26.99
CA ARG A 189 0.94 -12.45 -26.67
C ARG A 189 1.15 -11.50 -25.49
N ALA A 190 0.41 -10.40 -25.44
CA ALA A 190 0.50 -9.44 -24.34
C ALA A 190 0.14 -10.11 -23.00
N ARG A 191 -0.92 -10.92 -22.97
CA ARG A 191 -1.32 -11.66 -21.77
C ARG A 191 -0.37 -12.77 -21.37
N LEU A 192 0.16 -13.53 -22.33
CA LEU A 192 1.18 -14.54 -22.02
C LEU A 192 2.43 -13.90 -21.43
N THR A 193 2.81 -12.72 -21.92
CA THR A 193 3.92 -11.94 -21.37
C THR A 193 3.62 -11.50 -19.95
N GLU A 194 2.46 -10.88 -19.71
CA GLU A 194 2.00 -10.45 -18.38
C GLU A 194 2.02 -11.62 -17.37
N LEU A 195 1.45 -12.76 -17.74
CA LEU A 195 1.40 -13.96 -16.87
C LEU A 195 2.77 -14.60 -16.63
N THR A 196 3.69 -14.45 -17.59
CA THR A 196 5.10 -14.86 -17.41
C THR A 196 5.82 -13.91 -16.47
N ASP A 197 5.60 -12.60 -16.60
CA ASP A 197 6.22 -11.57 -15.77
C ASP A 197 5.82 -11.71 -14.29
N ILE A 198 4.58 -12.16 -14.01
CA ILE A 198 4.11 -12.45 -12.64
C ILE A 198 4.36 -13.90 -12.19
N GLY A 199 4.99 -14.73 -13.01
CA GLY A 199 5.41 -16.09 -12.66
C GLY A 199 4.29 -17.15 -12.62
N ILE A 200 3.12 -16.88 -13.20
CA ILE A 200 2.04 -17.88 -13.36
C ILE A 200 2.39 -18.84 -14.50
N LEU A 201 2.96 -18.33 -15.59
CA LEU A 201 3.46 -19.12 -16.71
C LEU A 201 4.97 -19.11 -16.75
N ILE A 202 5.55 -20.25 -17.13
CA ILE A 202 6.98 -20.39 -17.40
C ILE A 202 7.17 -20.48 -18.91
N LYS A 203 7.99 -19.56 -19.43
CA LYS A 203 8.37 -19.54 -20.84
C LYS A 203 9.61 -20.40 -21.06
N THR A 204 9.50 -21.39 -21.95
CA THR A 204 10.63 -22.21 -22.40
C THR A 204 11.01 -21.84 -23.83
N ASN A 205 12.28 -21.46 -24.02
CA ASN A 205 12.83 -21.14 -25.34
C ASN A 205 13.47 -22.41 -25.92
N SER A 206 12.83 -23.03 -26.91
CA SER A 206 13.51 -24.01 -27.76
C SER A 206 14.10 -23.30 -28.99
N SER A 207 15.11 -23.89 -29.63
CA SER A 207 15.80 -23.31 -30.80
C SER A 207 14.91 -23.08 -32.03
N LYS A 208 13.64 -23.56 -32.01
CA LYS A 208 12.69 -23.45 -33.12
C LYS A 208 11.37 -22.78 -32.74
N GLU A 209 11.02 -22.71 -31.45
CA GLU A 209 9.69 -22.27 -31.04
C GLU A 209 9.64 -21.85 -29.55
N ILE A 210 8.85 -20.82 -29.25
CA ILE A 210 8.54 -20.38 -27.88
C ILE A 210 7.38 -21.23 -27.36
N ARG A 211 7.52 -21.78 -26.16
CA ARG A 211 6.46 -22.55 -25.50
C ARG A 211 6.22 -22.07 -24.08
N TYR A 212 5.01 -22.32 -23.58
CA TYR A 212 4.58 -21.93 -22.24
C TYR A 212 4.02 -23.14 -21.48
N HIS A 213 4.21 -23.16 -20.17
CA HIS A 213 3.54 -24.08 -19.26
C HIS A 213 3.18 -23.38 -17.94
N LEU A 214 2.28 -23.95 -17.14
CA LEU A 214 2.00 -23.44 -15.79
C LEU A 214 3.21 -23.61 -14.88
N SER A 215 3.39 -22.64 -13.99
CA SER A 215 4.32 -22.74 -12.88
C SER A 215 3.95 -23.88 -11.94
N SER A 216 4.95 -24.49 -11.30
CA SER A 216 4.73 -25.57 -10.33
C SER A 216 3.98 -25.06 -9.10
N ASP A 217 3.05 -25.86 -8.59
CA ASP A 217 2.39 -25.57 -7.32
C ASP A 217 3.39 -25.64 -6.16
N ILE A 218 3.66 -24.47 -5.57
CA ILE A 218 4.62 -24.29 -4.49
C ILE A 218 4.12 -24.82 -3.14
N PHE A 219 2.82 -25.13 -3.02
CA PHE A 219 2.19 -25.64 -1.80
C PHE A 219 1.91 -27.14 -1.84
N LEU A 220 2.07 -27.79 -2.99
CA LEU A 220 1.68 -29.18 -3.24
C LEU A 220 2.23 -30.18 -2.22
N ASN A 221 3.46 -29.94 -1.73
CA ASN A 221 4.16 -30.86 -0.83
C ASN A 221 4.02 -30.49 0.65
N LEU A 222 3.18 -29.51 0.99
CA LEU A 222 2.98 -29.07 2.36
C LEU A 222 1.85 -29.83 3.04
N THR A 223 2.06 -30.19 4.29
CA THR A 223 1.04 -30.76 5.16
C THR A 223 0.05 -29.69 5.63
N ALA A 224 -1.11 -30.13 6.13
CA ALA A 224 -2.11 -29.20 6.68
C ALA A 224 -1.58 -28.35 7.85
N ASP A 225 -0.70 -28.92 8.69
CA ASP A 225 -0.12 -28.21 9.82
C ASP A 225 0.94 -27.21 9.34
N GLU A 226 1.75 -27.55 8.34
CA GLU A 226 2.72 -26.61 7.73
C GLU A 226 2.03 -25.44 7.02
N LEU A 227 0.92 -25.69 6.32
CA LEU A 227 0.12 -24.63 5.70
C LEU A 227 -0.46 -23.67 6.75
N TYR A 228 -0.90 -24.22 7.88
CA TYR A 228 -1.37 -23.42 9.02
C TYR A 228 -0.24 -22.59 9.64
N ASP A 229 0.93 -23.18 9.87
CA ASP A 229 2.10 -22.47 10.40
C ASP A 229 2.57 -21.36 9.45
N LEU A 230 2.60 -21.62 8.14
CA LEU A 230 2.89 -20.60 7.13
C LEU A 230 1.85 -19.49 7.14
N GLN A 231 0.57 -19.83 7.25
CA GLN A 231 -0.48 -18.83 7.33
C GLN A 231 -0.30 -17.95 8.58
N LEU A 232 -0.03 -18.55 9.75
CA LEU A 232 0.25 -17.81 10.98
C LEU A 232 1.48 -16.91 10.86
N MET A 233 2.54 -17.40 10.22
CA MET A 233 3.74 -16.63 9.92
C MET A 233 3.42 -15.42 9.03
N THR A 234 2.62 -15.60 7.97
CA THR A 234 2.23 -14.49 7.08
C THR A 234 1.42 -13.43 7.83
N GLN A 235 0.58 -13.85 8.78
CA GLN A 235 -0.17 -12.97 9.67
C GLN A 235 0.71 -12.16 10.62
N PHE A 236 1.74 -12.79 11.18
CA PHE A 236 2.74 -12.06 11.95
C PHE A 236 3.42 -10.98 11.10
N PHE A 237 3.85 -11.32 9.88
CA PHE A 237 4.54 -10.38 9.01
C PHE A 237 3.63 -9.24 8.55
N TYR A 238 2.44 -9.49 8.00
CA TYR A 238 1.63 -8.37 7.49
C TYR A 238 1.13 -7.42 8.59
N ASN A 239 1.10 -7.83 9.87
CA ASN A 239 0.81 -6.95 11.00
C ASN A 239 2.06 -6.27 11.61
N SER A 240 3.26 -6.67 11.21
CA SER A 240 4.53 -6.13 11.74
C SER A 240 5.37 -5.40 10.69
N THR A 241 5.11 -5.60 9.40
CA THR A 241 5.80 -4.96 8.28
C THR A 241 5.02 -3.76 7.73
N PHE A 242 5.71 -2.96 6.92
CA PHE A 242 5.09 -2.08 5.94
C PHE A 242 4.86 -2.89 4.65
N LEU A 243 3.96 -2.43 3.76
CA LEU A 243 3.44 -3.24 2.65
C LEU A 243 2.77 -4.52 3.14
N THR A 244 1.50 -4.39 3.48
CA THR A 244 0.69 -5.44 4.09
C THR A 244 -0.04 -6.29 3.05
N ILE A 245 -0.37 -5.74 1.88
CA ILE A 245 -1.13 -6.43 0.82
C ILE A 245 -0.52 -7.79 0.41
N PRO A 246 0.79 -7.92 0.13
CA PRO A 246 1.35 -9.21 -0.27
C PRO A 246 1.14 -10.30 0.79
N GLY A 247 1.34 -9.97 2.06
CA GLY A 247 1.12 -10.91 3.16
C GLY A 247 -0.37 -11.21 3.40
N PHE A 248 -1.25 -10.22 3.23
CA PHE A 248 -2.69 -10.40 3.31
C PHE A 248 -3.21 -11.35 2.21
N TYR A 249 -2.75 -11.18 0.97
CA TYR A 249 -3.10 -12.08 -0.13
C TYR A 249 -2.52 -13.46 0.05
N LEU A 250 -1.25 -13.59 0.46
CA LEU A 250 -0.67 -14.90 0.74
C LEU A 250 -1.43 -15.63 1.85
N SER A 251 -1.80 -14.94 2.95
CA SER A 251 -2.61 -15.51 4.03
C SER A 251 -3.99 -15.97 3.53
N SER A 252 -4.64 -15.18 2.68
CA SER A 252 -5.95 -15.51 2.08
C SER A 252 -5.85 -16.68 1.10
N THR A 253 -4.78 -16.74 0.30
CA THR A 253 -4.50 -17.84 -0.63
C THR A 253 -4.24 -19.13 0.13
N LEU A 254 -3.44 -19.11 1.20
CA LEU A 254 -3.19 -20.28 2.05
C LEU A 254 -4.49 -20.80 2.69
N GLU A 255 -5.40 -19.90 3.10
CA GLU A 255 -6.72 -20.27 3.61
C GLU A 255 -7.54 -21.01 2.56
N ALA A 256 -7.68 -20.40 1.37
CA ALA A 256 -8.46 -20.97 0.27
C ALA A 256 -7.88 -22.30 -0.20
N TYR A 257 -6.54 -22.39 -0.32
CA TYR A 257 -5.82 -23.59 -0.70
C TYR A 257 -6.06 -24.71 0.33
N SER A 258 -5.86 -24.43 1.62
CA SER A 258 -6.08 -25.40 2.70
C SER A 258 -7.52 -25.91 2.73
N ASN A 259 -8.51 -25.02 2.58
CA ASN A 259 -9.93 -25.38 2.54
C ASN A 259 -10.31 -26.23 1.33
N SER A 260 -9.59 -26.07 0.21
CA SER A 260 -9.86 -26.83 -1.02
C SER A 260 -9.37 -28.27 -0.94
N ILE A 261 -8.28 -28.52 -0.19
CA ILE A 261 -7.62 -29.83 -0.09
C ILE A 261 -8.07 -30.58 1.17
N PHE A 262 -8.14 -29.86 2.30
CA PHE A 262 -8.46 -30.43 3.59
C PHE A 262 -9.87 -29.95 3.95
N LEU A 263 -10.88 -30.82 3.80
CA LEU A 263 -12.28 -30.60 4.21
C LEU A 263 -12.44 -30.45 5.75
N LYS A 264 -11.56 -29.71 6.41
CA LYS A 264 -11.76 -29.31 7.80
C LYS A 264 -12.82 -28.21 7.80
N GLU A 265 -13.70 -28.23 8.81
CA GLU A 265 -14.59 -27.09 9.10
C GLU A 265 -13.81 -25.80 8.96
N LYS A 266 -14.42 -24.75 8.39
CA LYS A 266 -13.86 -23.40 8.37
C LYS A 266 -13.37 -23.09 9.76
N VAL A 267 -12.07 -23.27 10.01
CA VAL A 267 -11.48 -22.83 11.25
C VAL A 267 -11.67 -21.33 11.17
N ASN A 268 -12.57 -20.78 12.00
CA ASN A 268 -12.80 -19.35 12.09
C ASN A 268 -11.50 -18.74 12.64
N PHE A 269 -10.51 -18.60 11.77
CA PHE A 269 -9.16 -18.26 12.16
C PHE A 269 -8.91 -16.80 11.82
N PHE A 270 -8.43 -16.07 12.83
CA PHE A 270 -8.16 -14.64 12.87
C PHE A 270 -9.32 -13.66 12.65
N TYR A 271 -10.01 -13.67 11.52
CA TYR A 271 -10.91 -12.57 11.13
C TYR A 271 -12.24 -12.50 11.90
N LYS A 272 -12.56 -13.53 12.67
CA LYS A 272 -13.74 -13.58 13.55
C LYS A 272 -13.39 -13.96 14.99
N GLN A 273 -12.11 -13.90 15.36
CA GLN A 273 -11.69 -14.24 16.72
C GLN A 273 -11.96 -13.08 17.69
N LYS A 274 -12.30 -13.44 18.93
CA LYS A 274 -12.52 -12.49 20.03
C LYS A 274 -11.23 -11.76 20.45
N ASN A 275 -10.05 -12.23 20.03
CA ASN A 275 -8.75 -11.66 20.37
C ASN A 275 -7.72 -11.92 19.23
N PRO A 276 -7.26 -10.90 18.49
CA PRO A 276 -6.29 -11.06 17.39
C PRO A 276 -4.89 -11.40 17.90
N VAL A 277 -4.18 -12.34 17.26
CA VAL A 277 -2.89 -12.84 17.77
C VAL A 277 -1.72 -11.85 17.53
N PHE A 278 -1.87 -10.81 16.69
CA PHE A 278 -0.78 -9.85 16.42
C PHE A 278 -1.25 -8.39 16.30
N PHE A 279 -1.84 -7.84 17.36
CA PHE A 279 -2.20 -6.41 17.41
C PHE A 279 -1.19 -5.59 18.22
N TYR A 280 -0.51 -4.64 17.56
CA TYR A 280 0.55 -3.83 18.18
C TYR A 280 0.09 -2.40 18.45
N LYS A 281 0.54 -1.83 19.58
CA LYS A 281 0.16 -0.50 20.12
C LYS A 281 0.25 0.67 19.12
N ASN A 282 1.09 0.56 18.10
CA ASN A 282 1.31 1.60 17.08
C ASN A 282 1.10 1.09 15.64
N HIS A 283 0.54 -0.12 15.46
CA HIS A 283 0.21 -0.61 14.14
C HIS A 283 -1.05 0.09 13.63
N ARG A 284 -1.00 0.52 12.37
CA ARG A 284 -1.98 1.39 11.75
C ARG A 284 -2.53 0.69 10.52
N LEU A 285 -3.64 -0.02 10.67
CA LEU A 285 -4.22 -0.84 9.60
C LEU A 285 -4.54 -0.01 8.34
N GLN A 286 -4.76 1.30 8.48
CA GLN A 286 -4.99 2.20 7.35
C GLN A 286 -3.80 2.37 6.41
N THR A 287 -2.57 2.04 6.81
CA THR A 287 -1.41 2.19 5.91
C THR A 287 -1.57 1.33 4.66
N VAL A 288 -2.38 0.28 4.72
CA VAL A 288 -2.73 -0.55 3.56
C VAL A 288 -3.33 0.27 2.41
N ILE A 289 -4.04 1.36 2.72
CA ILE A 289 -4.63 2.25 1.71
C ILE A 289 -3.54 2.86 0.82
N ASP A 290 -2.28 2.92 1.29
CA ASP A 290 -1.15 3.54 0.62
C ASP A 290 -0.13 2.51 0.07
N ASP A 291 -0.45 1.21 0.15
CA ASP A 291 0.46 0.14 -0.28
C ASP A 291 0.74 0.18 -1.80
N ASP A 292 -0.21 0.62 -2.66
CA ASP A 292 0.06 0.79 -4.11
C ASP A 292 1.09 1.88 -4.41
N VAL A 293 0.98 3.02 -3.71
CA VAL A 293 1.96 4.11 -3.78
C VAL A 293 3.32 3.63 -3.31
N THR A 294 3.33 2.97 -2.15
CA THR A 294 4.54 2.45 -1.52
C THR A 294 5.23 1.42 -2.42
N TRP A 295 4.46 0.53 -3.05
CA TRP A 295 4.97 -0.45 -4.02
C TRP A 295 5.57 0.21 -5.27
N THR A 296 4.91 1.25 -5.78
CA THR A 296 5.42 2.03 -6.92
C THR A 296 6.74 2.71 -6.60
N ILE A 297 6.84 3.32 -5.41
CA ILE A 297 8.09 3.94 -4.92
C ILE A 297 9.19 2.89 -4.78
N LEU A 298 8.92 1.73 -4.17
CA LEU A 298 9.92 0.67 -4.02
C LEU A 298 10.38 0.12 -5.36
N THR A 299 9.46 -0.07 -6.30
CA THR A 299 9.79 -0.50 -7.65
C THR A 299 10.73 0.51 -8.31
N ALA A 300 10.45 1.82 -8.14
CA ALA A 300 11.31 2.87 -8.65
C ALA A 300 12.68 2.90 -7.97
N ILE A 301 12.76 2.75 -6.64
CA ILE A 301 14.04 2.65 -5.90
C ILE A 301 14.86 1.45 -6.42
N HIS A 302 14.23 0.28 -6.55
CA HIS A 302 14.90 -0.95 -6.97
C HIS A 302 15.39 -0.88 -8.42
N LYS A 303 14.56 -0.35 -9.33
CA LYS A 303 14.92 -0.15 -10.74
C LYS A 303 15.73 1.13 -10.97
N LYS A 304 16.03 1.87 -9.90
CA LYS A 304 16.67 3.19 -9.89
C LYS A 304 15.93 4.23 -10.72
N GLU A 305 14.64 4.08 -11.00
CA GLU A 305 13.88 4.96 -11.90
C GLU A 305 13.32 6.22 -11.23
N VAL A 306 13.07 7.23 -12.07
CA VAL A 306 12.45 8.49 -11.64
C VAL A 306 10.94 8.32 -11.50
N LEU A 307 10.38 8.96 -10.47
CA LEU A 307 8.95 9.06 -10.24
C LEU A 307 8.42 10.39 -10.78
N GLN A 308 7.24 10.33 -11.38
CA GLN A 308 6.35 11.48 -11.57
C GLN A 308 5.14 11.28 -10.67
N TYR A 309 4.82 12.27 -9.84
CA TYR A 309 3.70 12.16 -8.90
C TYR A 309 3.04 13.50 -8.65
N SER A 310 1.73 13.47 -8.37
CA SER A 310 1.00 14.64 -7.89
C SER A 310 0.90 14.62 -6.37
N TYR A 311 1.11 15.78 -5.75
CA TYR A 311 1.26 15.92 -4.31
C TYR A 311 0.35 17.04 -3.80
N LYS A 312 -0.36 16.75 -2.70
CA LYS A 312 -1.22 17.73 -2.04
C LYS A 312 -0.41 18.54 -1.02
N THR A 313 -0.30 19.84 -1.25
CA THR A 313 0.34 20.78 -0.34
C THR A 313 -0.55 21.10 0.87
N GLN A 314 0.00 21.82 1.85
CA GLN A 314 -0.76 22.29 3.02
C GLN A 314 -1.92 23.21 2.60
N ASP A 315 -1.72 24.03 1.57
CA ASP A 315 -2.73 24.92 0.99
C ASP A 315 -3.76 24.18 0.12
N SER A 316 -3.73 22.84 0.12
CA SER A 316 -4.59 21.98 -0.69
C SER A 316 -4.44 22.17 -2.21
N GLU A 317 -3.30 22.72 -2.64
CA GLU A 317 -2.93 22.74 -4.05
C GLU A 317 -2.36 21.39 -4.47
N GLU A 318 -2.69 20.98 -5.69
CA GLU A 318 -2.13 19.79 -6.32
C GLU A 318 -0.98 20.24 -7.22
N LEU A 319 0.24 19.85 -6.85
CA LEU A 319 1.45 20.14 -7.61
C LEU A 319 2.03 18.85 -8.18
N LEU A 320 2.60 18.95 -9.38
CA LEU A 320 3.26 17.84 -10.08
C LEU A 320 4.76 17.91 -9.84
N PHE A 321 5.36 16.79 -9.43
CA PHE A 321 6.78 16.68 -9.12
C PHE A 321 7.45 15.54 -9.89
N HIS A 322 8.74 15.71 -10.17
CA HIS A 322 9.64 14.67 -10.65
C HIS A 322 10.74 14.45 -9.63
N SER A 323 10.94 13.19 -9.20
CA SER A 323 11.97 12.89 -8.22
C SER A 323 12.65 11.55 -8.42
N LEU A 324 13.91 11.47 -8.01
CA LEU A 324 14.60 10.21 -7.83
C LEU A 324 14.33 9.71 -6.40
N PRO A 325 13.54 8.64 -6.21
CA PRO A 325 13.37 8.06 -4.89
C PRO A 325 14.64 7.29 -4.49
N ILE A 326 15.07 7.48 -3.26
CA ILE A 326 16.30 6.89 -2.72
C ILE A 326 15.98 5.88 -1.62
N LYS A 327 15.06 6.22 -0.71
CA LYS A 327 14.77 5.36 0.45
C LYS A 327 13.36 5.54 0.99
N LEU A 328 12.72 4.45 1.42
CA LEU A 328 11.52 4.52 2.25
C LEU A 328 11.87 4.80 3.71
N VAL A 329 11.12 5.68 4.34
CA VAL A 329 11.30 6.10 5.73
C VAL A 329 10.00 5.92 6.49
N ILE A 330 10.07 5.24 7.64
CA ILE A 330 8.90 4.89 8.44
C ILE A 330 9.05 5.49 9.83
N ASP A 331 8.09 6.33 10.17
CA ASP A 331 7.92 6.84 11.51
C ASP A 331 7.03 5.87 12.30
N LYS A 332 7.67 5.00 13.10
CA LYS A 332 6.97 4.01 13.95
C LYS A 332 6.19 4.63 15.10
N GLN A 333 6.52 5.85 15.52
CA GLN A 333 5.84 6.50 16.64
C GLN A 333 4.46 6.98 16.21
N TYR A 334 4.37 7.56 15.01
CA TYR A 334 3.12 8.09 14.48
C TYR A 334 2.49 7.24 13.38
N GLY A 335 3.12 6.13 13.00
CA GLY A 335 2.65 5.23 11.94
C GLY A 335 2.59 5.91 10.57
N ARG A 336 3.50 6.85 10.31
CA ARG A 336 3.54 7.64 9.08
C ARG A 336 4.63 7.11 8.16
N GLN A 337 4.37 7.16 6.86
CA GLN A 337 5.29 6.69 5.84
C GLN A 337 5.72 7.85 4.96
N TYR A 338 7.00 7.85 4.63
CA TYR A 338 7.65 8.84 3.81
C TYR A 338 8.57 8.16 2.81
N PHE A 339 8.93 8.89 1.76
CA PHE A 339 10.10 8.53 0.98
C PHE A 339 11.06 9.71 0.92
N PHE A 340 12.33 9.39 1.04
CA PHE A 340 13.45 10.28 0.82
C PHE A 340 13.85 10.20 -0.64
N GLY A 341 14.04 11.36 -1.27
CA GLY A 341 14.43 11.44 -2.67
C GLY A 341 15.07 12.77 -3.02
N TYR A 342 15.48 12.88 -4.28
CA TYR A 342 15.99 14.11 -4.87
C TYR A 342 14.97 14.70 -5.83
N SER A 343 14.60 15.97 -5.65
CA SER A 343 13.65 16.70 -6.48
C SER A 343 14.38 17.32 -7.67
N TYR A 344 13.92 17.07 -8.89
CA TYR A 344 14.47 17.71 -10.08
C TYR A 344 13.94 19.13 -10.30
N ASP A 345 12.77 19.42 -9.73
CA ASP A 345 12.10 20.71 -9.82
C ASP A 345 12.77 21.71 -8.86
N GLU A 346 13.03 21.29 -7.63
CA GLU A 346 13.63 22.12 -6.57
C GLU A 346 15.15 21.97 -6.46
N LYS A 347 15.73 20.93 -7.07
CA LYS A 347 17.16 20.59 -7.02
C LYS A 347 17.72 20.40 -5.60
N ASN A 348 16.91 19.82 -4.73
CA ASN A 348 17.23 19.52 -3.34
C ASN A 348 16.85 18.08 -2.97
N PHE A 349 17.34 17.62 -1.82
CA PHE A 349 16.81 16.41 -1.21
C PHE A 349 15.59 16.74 -0.36
N PHE A 350 14.61 15.84 -0.34
CA PHE A 350 13.36 16.06 0.37
C PHE A 350 12.84 14.79 1.05
N MET A 351 11.88 14.99 1.96
CA MET A 351 11.13 13.93 2.62
C MET A 351 9.64 14.11 2.31
N ALA A 352 9.09 13.34 1.38
CA ALA A 352 7.67 13.45 1.04
C ALA A 352 6.84 12.44 1.81
N LYS A 353 5.70 12.89 2.34
CA LYS A 353 4.75 12.04 3.05
C LYS A 353 3.91 11.26 2.04
N ILE A 354 3.92 9.93 2.13
CA ILE A 354 3.24 9.04 1.15
C ILE A 354 1.73 9.31 1.11
N SER A 355 1.11 9.55 2.27
CA SER A 355 -0.34 9.83 2.35
C SER A 355 -0.77 11.10 1.60
N SER A 356 0.16 12.00 1.28
CA SER A 356 -0.10 13.25 0.56
C SER A 356 0.02 13.11 -0.96
N ILE A 357 0.46 11.94 -1.45
CA ILE A 357 0.55 11.65 -2.89
C ILE A 357 -0.83 11.27 -3.43
N ILE A 358 -1.31 11.99 -4.44
CA ILE A 358 -2.63 11.78 -5.06
C ILE A 358 -2.55 10.79 -6.20
N ASP A 359 -1.52 10.87 -7.03
CA ASP A 359 -1.21 9.94 -8.12
C ASP A 359 0.30 9.77 -8.28
N ILE A 360 0.74 8.62 -8.79
CA ILE A 360 2.16 8.28 -8.92
C ILE A 360 2.39 7.30 -10.06
N GLN A 361 3.48 7.51 -10.79
CA GLN A 361 3.95 6.57 -11.80
C GLN A 361 5.47 6.67 -11.96
N ILE A 362 6.06 5.61 -12.53
CA ILE A 362 7.45 5.65 -13.01
C ILE A 362 7.50 6.46 -14.31
N ASP A 363 8.33 7.49 -14.35
CA ASP A 363 8.53 8.31 -15.55
C ASP A 363 9.47 7.61 -16.53
N LYS A 364 8.88 6.82 -17.42
CA LYS A 364 9.60 6.09 -18.48
C LYS A 364 10.22 6.99 -19.55
N LYS A 365 9.88 8.29 -19.59
CA LYS A 365 10.36 9.25 -20.59
C LYS A 365 11.35 10.25 -20.00
N PHE A 366 11.71 10.10 -18.73
CA PHE A 366 12.64 11.01 -18.08
C PHE A 366 14.00 11.01 -18.78
N ASN A 367 14.64 12.18 -18.81
CA ASN A 367 15.95 12.32 -19.42
C ASN A 367 17.01 11.54 -18.62
N VAL A 368 17.50 10.43 -19.19
CA VAL A 368 18.48 9.53 -18.55
C VAL A 368 19.75 10.27 -18.12
N THR A 369 20.19 11.30 -18.84
CA THR A 369 21.42 12.03 -18.47
C THR A 369 21.27 12.87 -17.21
N ARG A 370 20.04 13.22 -16.82
CA ARG A 370 19.74 13.97 -15.60
C ARG A 370 19.50 13.08 -14.39
N LYS A 371 19.31 11.77 -14.62
CA LYS A 371 18.83 10.81 -13.61
C LYS A 371 19.69 10.76 -12.33
N TYR A 372 20.98 11.04 -12.45
CA TYR A 372 21.91 11.03 -11.33
C TYR A 372 22.62 12.39 -11.16
N GLU A 373 22.01 13.49 -11.60
CA GLU A 373 22.60 14.83 -11.52
C GLU A 373 22.94 15.26 -10.08
N CYS A 374 22.28 14.67 -9.08
CA CYS A 374 22.55 14.90 -7.66
C CYS A 374 23.86 14.26 -7.16
N PHE A 375 24.41 13.26 -7.85
CA PHE A 375 25.61 12.52 -7.43
C PHE A 375 26.89 12.94 -8.15
N LYS A 376 26.81 13.81 -9.17
CA LYS A 376 27.97 14.27 -9.98
C LYS A 376 28.87 13.11 -10.47
N LEU A 377 28.25 12.04 -10.99
CA LEU A 377 28.96 10.86 -11.49
C LEU A 377 29.49 11.06 -12.91
N GLU A 378 30.65 10.46 -13.22
CA GLU A 378 31.08 10.22 -14.60
C GLU A 378 30.37 8.94 -15.12
N GLN A 379 29.93 8.93 -16.39
CA GLN A 379 29.08 7.87 -16.97
C GLN A 379 29.70 6.46 -16.93
N SER A 380 31.01 6.33 -16.69
CA SER A 380 31.73 5.05 -16.60
C SER A 380 31.60 4.34 -15.24
N ASP A 381 31.04 4.99 -14.21
CA ASP A 381 31.07 4.50 -12.81
C ASP A 381 29.68 4.04 -12.29
N GLU A 382 28.67 3.96 -13.16
CA GLU A 382 27.27 3.63 -12.82
C GLU A 382 27.02 2.11 -12.70
N THR A 383 27.66 1.45 -11.75
CA THR A 383 27.30 0.07 -11.37
C THR A 383 26.14 0.06 -10.36
N PRO A 384 25.32 -1.01 -10.28
CA PRO A 384 24.28 -1.13 -9.26
C PRO A 384 24.83 -0.96 -7.82
N ASP A 385 25.98 -1.55 -7.53
CA ASP A 385 26.61 -1.51 -6.20
C ASP A 385 27.10 -0.10 -5.82
N THR A 386 27.64 0.65 -6.79
CA THR A 386 28.06 2.04 -6.57
C THR A 386 26.84 2.93 -6.28
N LEU A 387 25.75 2.76 -7.03
CA LEU A 387 24.49 3.50 -6.79
C LEU A 387 23.87 3.18 -5.43
N ASP A 388 23.83 1.90 -5.01
CA ASP A 388 23.33 1.51 -3.69
C ASP A 388 24.16 2.12 -2.55
N SER A 389 25.48 2.16 -2.73
CA SER A 389 26.41 2.78 -1.78
C SER A 389 26.17 4.29 -1.68
N LEU A 390 26.01 4.97 -2.82
CA LEU A 390 25.70 6.41 -2.87
C LEU A 390 24.36 6.73 -2.22
N TYR A 391 23.31 5.99 -2.55
CA TYR A 391 21.98 6.14 -1.95
C TYR A 391 22.06 6.04 -0.42
N THR A 392 22.81 5.05 0.08
CA THR A 392 23.00 4.82 1.50
C THR A 392 23.80 5.95 2.16
N GLN A 393 24.89 6.38 1.55
CA GLN A 393 25.74 7.45 2.06
C GLN A 393 24.99 8.78 2.09
N THR A 394 24.38 9.18 0.97
CA THR A 394 23.59 10.42 0.86
C THR A 394 22.46 10.44 1.87
N TYR A 395 21.72 9.34 2.04
CA TYR A 395 20.68 9.29 3.08
C TYR A 395 21.27 9.52 4.48
N LYS A 396 22.38 8.86 4.82
CA LYS A 396 23.03 9.03 6.14
C LYS A 396 23.51 10.46 6.37
N GLU A 397 24.09 11.09 5.36
CA GLU A 397 24.59 12.47 5.44
C GLU A 397 23.44 13.47 5.61
N GLN A 398 22.44 13.39 4.73
CA GLN A 398 21.28 14.30 4.74
C GLN A 398 20.44 14.15 6.02
N THR A 399 20.38 12.95 6.60
CA THR A 399 19.56 12.68 7.80
C THR A 399 20.30 12.75 9.13
N LYS A 400 21.61 13.07 9.14
CA LYS A 400 22.47 13.02 10.34
C LYS A 400 21.91 13.80 11.54
N ASN A 401 21.34 14.98 11.29
CA ASN A 401 20.84 15.90 12.31
C ASN A 401 19.31 16.02 12.30
N ILE A 402 18.59 15.08 11.69
CA ILE A 402 17.12 15.07 11.76
C ILE A 402 16.69 14.52 13.12
N TRP A 403 15.71 15.14 13.75
CA TRP A 403 15.12 14.55 14.96
C TRP A 403 14.00 13.58 14.62
N ASN A 404 13.09 13.89 13.68
CA ASN A 404 12.10 12.93 13.16
C ASN A 404 12.22 12.67 11.64
N VAL A 405 11.71 13.58 10.82
CA VAL A 405 11.55 13.44 9.36
C VAL A 405 11.77 14.74 8.58
N ALA A 406 11.79 15.89 9.24
CA ALA A 406 11.96 17.19 8.59
C ALA A 406 13.40 17.35 8.09
N LEU A 407 13.53 17.65 6.80
CA LEU A 407 14.78 17.95 6.14
C LEU A 407 14.89 19.46 5.93
N ASN A 408 15.98 20.06 6.40
CA ASN A 408 16.33 21.45 6.14
C ASN A 408 17.83 21.58 5.88
N ASP A 409 18.21 22.62 5.14
CA ASP A 409 19.61 22.91 4.81
C ASP A 409 20.41 23.49 6.00
N THR A 410 19.71 23.98 7.03
CA THR A 410 20.30 24.60 8.21
C THR A 410 20.11 23.75 9.46
N THR A 411 21.00 23.94 10.43
CA THR A 411 20.92 23.30 11.75
C THR A 411 20.91 24.35 12.84
N SER A 412 20.29 23.99 13.97
CA SER A 412 20.26 24.77 15.19
C SER A 412 20.65 23.89 16.36
N ILE A 413 21.42 24.45 17.30
CA ILE A 413 21.73 23.79 18.57
C ILE A 413 20.62 24.15 19.55
N VAL A 414 19.98 23.14 20.13
CA VAL A 414 18.92 23.28 21.13
C VAL A 414 19.42 22.81 22.47
N THR A 415 19.30 23.66 23.49
CA THR A 415 19.60 23.33 24.89
C THR A 415 18.32 23.20 25.70
N ILE A 416 18.20 22.11 26.45
CA ILE A 416 17.05 21.79 27.29
C ILE A 416 17.55 21.49 28.70
N HIS A 417 17.03 22.25 29.67
CA HIS A 417 17.30 22.07 31.08
C HIS A 417 16.25 21.16 31.70
N PHE A 418 16.72 20.07 32.31
CA PHE A 418 15.88 19.11 33.01
C PHE A 418 16.05 19.22 34.53
N SER A 419 14.91 19.31 35.22
CA SER A 419 14.84 19.31 36.68
C SER A 419 13.89 18.20 37.15
N PHE A 420 14.45 17.08 37.61
CA PHE A 420 13.66 15.92 38.05
C PHE A 420 13.53 15.86 39.58
N PRO A 421 12.36 15.48 40.13
CA PRO A 421 12.19 15.30 41.57
C PRO A 421 13.10 14.18 42.10
N THR A 422 13.69 14.37 43.29
CA THR A 422 14.63 13.41 43.89
C THR A 422 14.06 12.00 44.00
N GLU A 423 12.79 11.84 44.39
CA GLU A 423 12.12 10.54 44.51
C GLU A 423 12.02 9.79 43.18
N ASN A 424 11.88 10.52 42.06
CA ASN A 424 11.68 9.96 40.73
C ASN A 424 12.87 10.19 39.78
N TYR A 425 14.00 10.69 40.30
CA TYR A 425 15.14 11.10 39.48
C TYR A 425 15.63 9.95 38.59
N LYS A 426 15.82 8.75 39.17
CA LYS A 426 16.29 7.57 38.43
C LYS A 426 15.33 7.16 37.30
N LYS A 427 14.02 7.27 37.52
CA LYS A 427 13.01 6.93 36.50
C LYS A 427 13.11 7.89 35.32
N TRP A 428 13.11 9.20 35.58
CA TRP A 428 13.15 10.22 34.54
C TRP A 428 14.51 10.33 33.85
N SER A 429 15.62 10.13 34.57
CA SER A 429 16.94 10.06 33.97
C SER A 429 17.06 8.87 33.02
N ASN A 430 16.53 7.71 33.40
CA ASN A 430 16.52 6.53 32.52
C ASN A 430 15.62 6.76 31.31
N TYR A 431 14.45 7.38 31.51
CA TYR A 431 13.55 7.73 30.41
C TYR A 431 14.23 8.70 29.42
N LEU A 432 14.90 9.75 29.90
CA LEU A 432 15.70 10.67 29.07
C LEU A 432 16.77 9.93 28.26
N ILE A 433 17.57 9.07 28.91
CA ILE A 433 18.64 8.31 28.24
C ILE A 433 18.07 7.34 27.20
N SER A 434 16.95 6.67 27.50
CA SER A 434 16.34 5.67 26.62
C SER A 434 15.57 6.25 25.43
N THR A 435 15.11 7.51 25.55
CA THR A 435 14.28 8.16 24.52
C THR A 435 15.00 9.23 23.73
N LYS A 436 16.16 9.72 24.19
CA LYS A 436 17.01 10.59 23.38
C LYS A 436 17.48 9.82 22.15
N ARG A 437 17.42 10.45 20.98
CA ARG A 437 17.90 9.85 19.72
C ARG A 437 19.41 10.05 19.60
N HIS A 438 19.83 11.30 19.51
CA HIS A 438 21.23 11.75 19.55
C HIS A 438 21.37 12.96 20.50
N GLY A 439 22.56 13.56 20.58
CA GLY A 439 22.85 14.67 21.49
C GLY A 439 23.52 14.24 22.80
N THR A 440 23.95 15.26 23.54
CA THR A 440 24.83 15.16 24.69
C THR A 440 24.07 15.47 25.98
N ILE A 441 24.30 14.66 27.01
CA ILE A 441 23.76 14.89 28.36
C ILE A 441 24.91 15.34 29.26
N THR A 442 24.73 16.46 29.95
CA THR A 442 25.64 17.00 30.96
C THR A 442 24.92 17.04 32.30
N LYS A 443 25.48 16.38 33.32
CA LYS A 443 24.94 16.43 34.69
C LYS A 443 25.58 17.60 35.43
N LEU A 444 24.76 18.45 36.03
CA LEU A 444 25.20 19.60 36.81
C LEU A 444 25.33 19.23 38.30
N GLU A 445 26.16 19.98 39.02
CA GLU A 445 26.45 19.72 40.45
C GLU A 445 25.20 19.84 41.35
N ASN A 446 24.23 20.65 40.94
CA ASN A 446 22.97 20.87 41.65
C ASN A 446 21.91 19.77 41.41
N GLY A 447 22.26 18.70 40.68
CA GLY A 447 21.33 17.61 40.34
C GLY A 447 20.41 17.90 39.14
N GLN A 448 20.58 19.03 38.47
CA GLN A 448 19.96 19.30 37.17
C GLN A 448 20.72 18.60 36.04
N ILE A 449 20.06 18.47 34.90
CA ILE A 449 20.64 17.86 33.70
C ILE A 449 20.43 18.79 32.53
N ASP A 450 21.50 19.13 31.83
CA ASP A 450 21.43 19.80 30.54
C ASP A 450 21.52 18.77 29.42
N PHE A 451 20.65 18.94 28.43
CA PHE A 451 20.70 18.19 27.19
C PHE A 451 20.88 19.15 26.02
N THR A 452 21.90 18.90 25.21
CA THR A 452 22.20 19.71 24.03
C THR A 452 22.19 18.83 22.79
N VAL A 453 21.49 19.26 21.75
CA VAL A 453 21.38 18.53 20.49
C VAL A 453 21.42 19.49 19.31
N GLU A 454 22.11 19.10 18.24
CA GLU A 454 22.06 19.77 16.95
C GLU A 454 20.95 19.12 16.10
N VAL A 455 20.00 19.94 15.62
CA VAL A 455 18.85 19.48 14.83
C VAL A 455 18.60 20.37 13.62
N GLN A 456 18.07 19.79 12.54
CA GLN A 456 17.66 20.55 11.33
C GLN A 456 16.35 21.32 11.52
N ASP A 457 15.48 20.86 12.43
CA ASP A 457 14.25 21.55 12.80
C ASP A 457 14.01 21.39 14.30
N GLU A 458 14.05 22.51 15.02
CA GLU A 458 13.83 22.54 16.47
C GLU A 458 12.38 22.18 16.86
N CYS A 459 11.40 22.38 15.98
CA CYS A 459 10.01 22.02 16.23
C CYS A 459 9.80 20.50 16.32
N GLU A 460 10.69 19.69 15.73
CA GLU A 460 10.61 18.24 15.82
C GLU A 460 10.81 17.69 17.24
N LEU A 461 11.48 18.47 18.10
CA LEU A 461 11.70 18.13 19.51
C LEU A 461 10.42 18.29 20.34
N ILE A 462 9.45 19.11 19.89
CA ILE A 462 8.26 19.48 20.67
C ILE A 462 7.52 18.28 21.26
N PRO A 463 7.16 17.22 20.49
CA PRO A 463 6.43 16.09 21.05
C PRO A 463 7.23 15.30 22.09
N TRP A 464 8.55 15.22 21.91
CA TRP A 464 9.44 14.56 22.86
C TRP A 464 9.57 15.37 24.16
N ILE A 465 9.79 16.68 24.05
CA ILE A 465 9.85 17.62 25.19
C ILE A 465 8.57 17.53 26.02
N ARG A 466 7.40 17.55 25.36
CA ARG A 466 6.10 17.44 26.04
C ARG A 466 5.96 16.18 26.89
N SER A 467 6.64 15.08 26.53
CA SER A 467 6.59 13.84 27.31
C SER A 467 7.22 13.95 28.71
N PHE A 468 8.02 14.99 28.96
CA PHE A 468 8.60 15.30 30.27
C PHE A 468 7.78 16.32 31.07
N GLY A 469 6.75 16.91 30.45
CA GLY A 469 5.90 17.91 31.11
C GLY A 469 6.70 19.11 31.62
N ALA A 470 6.43 19.52 32.87
CA ALA A 470 7.09 20.65 33.52
C ALA A 470 8.58 20.42 33.84
N TYR A 471 9.09 19.20 33.69
CA TYR A 471 10.48 18.90 34.02
C TYR A 471 11.47 19.31 32.94
N ALA A 472 11.02 19.68 31.74
CA ALA A 472 11.86 20.08 30.62
C ALA A 472 11.59 21.55 30.26
N VAL A 473 12.64 22.37 30.33
CA VAL A 473 12.58 23.79 29.98
C VAL A 473 13.62 24.05 28.90
N VAL A 474 13.15 24.51 27.73
CA VAL A 474 14.03 24.96 26.64
C VAL A 474 14.70 26.26 27.06
N ASP A 475 16.00 26.36 26.82
CA ASP A 475 16.76 27.59 27.04
C ASP A 475 16.19 28.72 26.15
N SER A 476 15.62 29.74 26.79
CA SER A 476 14.99 30.85 26.09
C SER A 476 15.98 31.87 25.53
N GLU A 477 17.22 31.89 26.03
CA GLU A 477 18.27 32.77 25.54
C GLU A 477 18.83 32.23 24.22
N THR A 478 19.07 30.93 24.14
CA THR A 478 19.60 30.29 22.93
C THR A 478 18.52 29.88 21.93
N ASN A 479 17.31 29.53 22.39
CA ASN A 479 16.23 29.02 21.54
C ASN A 479 14.87 29.72 21.82
N PRO A 480 14.78 31.06 21.60
CA PRO A 480 13.60 31.84 21.96
C PRO A 480 12.33 31.44 21.20
N PHE A 481 12.44 31.04 19.92
CA PHE A 481 11.29 30.62 19.12
C PHE A 481 10.65 29.33 19.65
N LEU A 482 11.44 28.26 19.79
CA LEU A 482 10.97 27.00 20.36
C LEU A 482 10.39 27.17 21.77
N ALA A 483 11.05 27.94 22.64
CA ALA A 483 10.57 28.20 24.00
C ALA A 483 9.21 28.92 24.00
N GLN A 484 9.04 29.95 23.14
CA GLN A 484 7.76 30.65 22.99
C GLN A 484 6.67 29.75 22.42
N LYS A 485 7.01 28.92 21.41
CA LYS A 485 6.07 27.99 20.78
C LYS A 485 5.52 26.97 21.78
N LEU A 486 6.40 26.35 22.57
CA LEU A 486 5.99 25.44 23.65
C LEU A 486 5.08 26.18 24.64
N LYS A 487 5.48 27.35 25.13
CA LYS A 487 4.68 28.14 26.08
C LYS A 487 3.28 28.48 25.53
N PHE A 488 3.19 28.83 24.25
CA PHE A 488 1.91 29.06 23.58
C PHE A 488 1.06 27.79 23.54
N ASP A 489 1.63 26.67 23.11
CA ASP A 489 0.91 25.40 22.98
C ASP A 489 0.40 24.89 24.35
N TRP A 490 1.17 25.09 25.43
CA TRP A 490 0.73 24.79 26.80
C TRP A 490 -0.46 25.66 27.22
N LYS A 491 -0.46 26.96 26.88
CA LYS A 491 -1.59 27.86 27.17
C LYS A 491 -2.85 27.45 26.41
N GLU A 492 -2.71 27.09 25.13
CA GLU A 492 -3.85 26.61 24.33
C GLU A 492 -4.41 25.30 24.87
N ALA A 493 -3.54 24.38 25.30
CA ALA A 493 -3.96 23.14 25.94
C ALA A 493 -4.73 23.42 27.24
N LEU A 494 -4.23 24.32 28.10
CA LEU A 494 -4.90 24.68 29.36
C LEU A 494 -6.31 25.25 29.16
N LYS A 495 -6.53 26.09 28.13
CA LYS A 495 -7.86 26.60 27.80
C LYS A 495 -8.87 25.48 27.58
N GLN A 496 -8.47 24.37 26.95
CA GLN A 496 -9.36 23.24 26.71
C GLN A 496 -9.77 22.51 28.00
N TYR A 497 -8.94 22.56 29.05
CA TYR A 497 -9.25 21.99 30.36
C TYR A 497 -10.07 22.95 31.24
N GLU A 498 -9.91 24.27 31.08
CA GLU A 498 -10.70 25.29 31.80
C GLU A 498 -12.15 25.41 31.27
N THR A 499 -12.44 24.82 30.11
CA THR A 499 -13.78 24.81 29.50
C THR A 499 -14.60 23.57 29.87
N ILE A 500 -14.08 22.69 30.75
CA ILE A 500 -14.74 21.53 31.36
C ILE A 500 -15.01 21.86 32.82
#